data_AF-A0A512C293-F1
#
_entry.id   AF-A0A512C293-F1
#
_cell.length_a   1.000
_cell.length_b   1.000
_cell.length_c   1.000
_cell.angle_alpha   90.00
_cell.angle_beta   90.00
_cell.angle_gamma   90.00
#
_symmetry.space_group_name_H-M   'P 1'
#
loop_
_entity.id
_entity.type
_entity.pdbx_description
1 polymer ?
#
loop_
_entity_poly.entity_id
_entity_poly.type
_entity_poly.pdbx_seq_one_letter_code
_entity_poly.pdbx_strand_id
1 'polypeptide(L)' 'MSHLNRYEIRAGPIAGLRLPFATWAVLMREGITTPDQLRAVADHLEQFEGIGRKSAQIIREELARVAPSNQGP' A
#
# COMPACT_ATOMS: atom_id res chain seq x y z
N MET A 1 18.77 19.10 2.97
CA MET A 1 17.78 18.21 3.63
C MET A 1 16.56 18.15 2.74
N SER A 2 16.43 17.11 1.93
CA SER A 2 15.29 16.97 1.02
C SER A 2 14.03 16.75 1.84
N HIS A 3 13.09 17.70 1.81
CA HIS A 3 11.72 17.49 2.28
C HIS A 3 11.09 16.46 1.34
N LEU A 4 11.30 15.17 1.62
CA LEU A 4 10.53 14.12 0.96
C LEU A 4 9.08 14.38 1.31
N ASN A 5 8.31 14.86 0.34
CA ASN A 5 6.91 15.14 0.55
C ASN A 5 6.24 13.80 0.86
N ARG A 6 5.72 13.66 2.08
CA ARG A 6 5.03 12.44 2.55
C ARG A 6 3.87 12.01 1.67
N TYR A 7 3.34 12.93 0.87
CA TYR A 7 2.27 12.72 -0.10
C TYR A 7 2.76 12.46 -1.53
N GLU A 8 4.06 12.48 -1.78
CA GLU A 8 4.63 12.14 -3.08
C GLU A 8 4.36 10.67 -3.38
N ILE A 9 3.71 10.41 -4.50
CA ILE A 9 3.46 9.05 -4.98
C ILE A 9 4.77 8.49 -5.54
N ARG A 10 5.20 7.33 -5.05
CA ARG A 10 6.43 6.66 -5.52
C ARG A 10 6.16 5.22 -5.89
N ALA A 11 7.01 4.69 -6.78
CA ALA A 11 7.11 3.25 -6.97
C ALA A 11 7.71 2.61 -5.70
N GLY A 12 7.20 1.44 -5.34
CA GLY A 12 7.69 0.66 -4.20
C GLY A 12 7.84 -0.81 -4.57
N PRO A 13 8.09 -1.68 -3.57
CA PRO A 13 8.39 -3.10 -3.79
C PRO A 13 7.26 -3.88 -4.48
N ILE A 14 6.00 -3.45 -4.34
CA ILE A 14 4.88 -4.06 -5.07
C ILE A 14 4.65 -3.30 -6.37
N ALA A 15 5.03 -3.93 -7.48
CA ALA A 15 4.91 -3.35 -8.81
C ALA A 15 3.47 -2.94 -9.14
N GLY A 16 3.32 -1.77 -9.76
CA GLY A 16 2.03 -1.24 -10.22
C GLY A 16 1.20 -0.50 -9.17
N LEU A 17 1.53 -0.60 -7.86
CA LEU A 17 0.89 0.21 -6.82
C LEU A 17 1.41 1.65 -6.84
N ARG A 18 0.51 2.61 -6.73
CA ARG A 18 0.79 4.06 -6.69
C ARG A 18 0.42 4.58 -5.31
N LEU A 19 1.32 4.37 -4.35
CA LEU A 19 1.09 4.77 -2.97
C LEU A 19 1.94 6.00 -2.58
N PRO A 20 1.45 6.81 -1.62
CA PRO A 20 2.27 7.84 -1.00
C PRO A 20 3.53 7.25 -0.37
N PHE A 21 4.63 8.00 -0.40
CA PHE A 21 5.91 7.59 0.18
C PHE A 21 5.79 7.20 1.66
N ALA A 22 5.01 7.96 2.44
CA ALA A 22 4.79 7.61 3.85
C ALA A 22 4.08 6.26 4.03
N THR A 23 3.15 5.94 3.13
CA THR A 23 2.47 4.63 3.14
C THR A 23 3.45 3.51 2.83
N TRP A 24 4.32 3.70 1.82
CA TRP A 24 5.38 2.73 1.53
C TRP A 24 6.33 2.53 2.70
N ALA A 25 6.71 3.59 3.40
CA ALA A 25 7.60 3.50 4.55
C ALA A 25 7.00 2.62 5.66
N VAL A 26 5.69 2.74 5.94
CA VAL A 26 5.01 1.87 6.90
C VAL A 26 4.97 0.43 6.41
N LEU A 27 4.54 0.18 5.17
CA LEU A 27 4.47 -1.19 4.62
C LEU A 27 5.84 -1.90 4.67
N MET A 28 6.92 -1.20 4.31
CA MET A 28 8.27 -1.75 4.38
C MET A 28 8.73 -2.01 5.82
N ARG A 29 8.38 -1.13 6.77
CA ARG A 29 8.66 -1.33 8.20
C ARG A 29 7.97 -2.57 8.74
N GLU A 30 6.73 -2.82 8.32
CA GLU A 30 5.94 -4.01 8.68
C GLU A 30 6.31 -5.25 7.84
N GLY A 31 7.32 -5.17 6.96
CA GLY A 31 7.80 -6.28 6.14
C GLY A 31 6.89 -6.66 4.95
N ILE A 32 5.91 -5.83 4.63
CA ILE A 32 4.94 -6.04 3.54
C ILE A 32 5.55 -5.56 2.23
N THR A 33 6.03 -6.51 1.43
CA THR A 33 6.75 -6.25 0.18
C THR A 33 6.16 -6.96 -1.03
N THR A 34 5.16 -7.84 -0.83
CA THR A 34 4.49 -8.58 -1.91
C THR A 34 2.98 -8.29 -1.95
N PRO A 35 2.32 -8.46 -3.12
CA PRO A 35 0.87 -8.33 -3.21
C PRO A 35 0.10 -9.23 -2.23
N ASP A 36 0.58 -10.47 -2.02
CA ASP A 36 -0.12 -11.45 -1.18
C ASP A 36 -0.02 -11.12 0.31
N GLN A 37 1.15 -10.63 0.76
CA GLN A 37 1.30 -10.10 2.12
C GLN A 37 0.37 -8.90 2.33
N LEU A 38 0.29 -8.01 1.34
CA LEU A 38 -0.59 -6.84 1.42
C LEU A 38 -2.08 -7.24 1.46
N ARG A 39 -2.49 -8.27 0.71
CA ARG A 39 -3.84 -8.85 0.76
C ARG A 39 -4.17 -9.43 2.12
N ALA A 40 -3.24 -10.19 2.71
CA ALA A 40 -3.44 -10.84 3.99
C ALA A 40 -3.72 -9.86 5.14
N VAL A 41 -3.24 -8.63 5.03
CA VAL A 41 -3.40 -7.59 6.06
C VAL A 41 -4.32 -6.44 5.64
N ALA A 42 -4.93 -6.52 4.45
CA ALA A 42 -5.70 -5.41 3.86
C ALA A 42 -6.83 -4.91 4.77
N ASP A 43 -7.47 -5.81 5.51
CA ASP A 43 -8.55 -5.49 6.45
C ASP A 43 -8.04 -4.89 7.77
N HIS A 44 -6.77 -5.11 8.09
CA HIS A 44 -6.12 -4.70 9.33
C HIS A 44 -5.14 -3.52 9.17
N LEU A 45 -5.04 -2.93 7.97
CA LEU A 45 -4.13 -1.82 7.67
C LEU A 45 -4.22 -0.64 8.65
N GLU A 46 -5.41 -0.36 9.19
CA GLU A 46 -5.63 0.73 10.16
C GLU A 46 -5.00 0.47 11.54
N GLN A 47 -4.54 -0.76 11.81
CA GLN A 47 -3.81 -1.11 13.03
C GLN A 47 -2.34 -0.69 12.97
N PHE A 48 -1.82 -0.43 11.77
CA PHE A 48 -0.43 -0.01 11.60
C PHE A 48 -0.27 1.47 11.92
N GLU A 49 0.62 1.79 12.86
CA GLU A 49 0.93 3.17 13.21
C GLU A 49 1.45 3.94 11.99
N GLY A 50 0.73 4.99 11.60
CA GLY A 50 0.99 5.79 10.40
C GLY A 50 0.05 5.51 9.22
N ILE A 51 -0.82 4.50 9.31
CA ILE A 51 -1.88 4.23 8.33
C ILE A 51 -3.25 4.55 8.95
N GLY A 52 -3.82 5.69 8.54
CA GLY A 52 -5.22 6.02 8.86
C GLY A 52 -6.19 5.45 7.83
N ARG A 53 -7.51 5.57 8.12
CA ARG A 53 -8.60 5.09 7.24
C ARG A 53 -8.44 5.47 5.77
N LYS A 54 -8.06 6.73 5.50
CA LYS A 54 -7.86 7.23 4.14
C LYS A 54 -6.70 6.52 3.42
N SER A 55 -5.58 6.31 4.12
CA SER A 55 -4.44 5.57 3.57
C SER A 55 -4.79 4.10 3.35
N ALA A 56 -5.50 3.47 4.29
CA ALA A 56 -5.99 2.10 4.15
C ALA A 56 -6.91 1.94 2.93
N GLN A 57 -7.84 2.87 2.74
CA GLN A 57 -8.72 2.88 1.56
C GLN A 57 -7.91 2.97 0.25
N ILE A 58 -6.97 3.91 0.14
CA ILE A 58 -6.12 4.05 -1.05
C ILE A 58 -5.37 2.74 -1.33
N ILE A 59 -4.78 2.12 -0.32
CA ILE A 59 -4.06 0.85 -0.48
C ILE A 59 -4.99 -0.23 -1.07
N ARG A 60 -6.22 -0.36 -0.56
CA ARG A 60 -7.19 -1.35 -1.04
C ARG A 60 -7.62 -1.08 -2.48
N GLU A 61 -7.87 0.18 -2.85
CA GLU A 61 -8.22 0.59 -4.21
C GLU A 61 -7.09 0.27 -5.20
N GLU A 62 -5.85 0.60 -4.81
CA GLU A 62 -4.66 0.32 -5.61
C GLU A 62 -4.42 -1.19 -5.76
N LEU A 63 -4.61 -1.94 -4.67
CA LEU A 63 -4.50 -3.40 -4.65
C LEU A 63 -5.56 -4.07 -5.53
N ALA A 64 -6.80 -3.57 -5.51
CA ALA A 64 -7.87 -4.03 -6.39
C ALA A 64 -7.58 -3.71 -7.87
N ARG A 65 -6.98 -2.55 -8.16
CA ARG A 65 -6.60 -2.18 -9.53
C ARG A 65 -5.48 -3.05 -10.10
N VAL A 66 -4.48 -3.41 -9.31
CA VAL A 66 -3.35 -4.25 -9.77
C VAL A 66 -3.64 -5.74 -9.67
N ALA A 67 -4.71 -6.14 -8.99
CA ALA A 67 -5.11 -7.53 -8.98
C ALA A 67 -5.33 -7.97 -10.43
N PRO A 68 -4.70 -9.08 -10.88
CA PRO A 68 -5.04 -9.64 -12.17
C PRO A 68 -6.54 -9.93 -12.14
N SER A 69 -7.23 -9.63 -13.24
CA SER A 69 -8.64 -9.90 -13.48
C SER A 69 -8.87 -11.42 -13.48
N ASN A 70 -8.67 -12.08 -12.36
CA ASN A 70 -9.06 -13.45 -12.10
C ASN A 70 -10.23 -13.44 -11.11
N GLN A 71 -11.21 -12.59 -11.39
CA GLN A 71 -12.58 -13.06 -11.35
C GLN A 71 -12.71 -14.04 -12.52
N GLY A 72 -12.71 -15.33 -12.24
CA GLY A 72 -13.31 -16.31 -13.13
C GLY A 72 -14.36 -17.10 -12.34
N PRO A 73 -15.34 -17.73 -12.99
CA PRO A 73 -15.89 -17.51 -14.34
C PRO A 73 -16.98 -16.41 -14.39
#